data_AF-A0A938W1Z7-F1
#
_entry.id   AF-A0A938W1Z7-F1
#
_cell.length_a   1.000
_cell.length_b   1.000
_cell.length_c   1.000
_cell.angle_alpha   90.00
_cell.angle_beta   90.00
_cell.angle_gamma   90.00
#
_symmetry.space_group_name_H-M   'P 1'
#
loop_
_entity.id
_entity.type
_entity.pdbx_description
1 polymer ?
#
loop_
_entity_poly.entity_id
_entity_poly.type
_entity_poly.pdbx_seq_one_letter_code
_entity_poly.pdbx_strand_id
1 'polypeptide(L)'
;MTRFWRLRAGNPPAEPGTWAAEMRELLAGVRDSTFTLILPLIVALALIAISETARLDATRAALCATALLWLGGLAWLLRNRSPHVAGWLLVIGWAAACITLAAWAGMSAALWLLALAGGLATLLLGAPAGVGVALALTLILLAAPEGWFGGELAAGRAIPVVGLWATAGLVWLALRPLQTVGEWAWAAHGRSQELLSDAQDTQLRLNQMLEELSSANARLTRLNRLADGLRAE
;
A
#
# COMPACT_ATOMS: atom_id res chain seq x y z
N MET A 1 -14.74 19.49 -41.24
CA MET A 1 -14.67 19.83 -39.80
C MET A 1 -15.67 19.05 -38.92
N THR A 2 -16.11 17.85 -39.30
CA THR A 2 -17.18 17.10 -38.59
C THR A 2 -16.77 15.72 -38.06
N ARG A 3 -15.49 15.34 -38.17
CA ARG A 3 -14.99 14.01 -37.76
C ARG A 3 -14.23 13.99 -36.42
N PHE A 4 -13.97 15.14 -35.80
CA PHE A 4 -13.12 15.23 -34.60
C PHE A 4 -13.88 15.04 -33.27
N TRP A 5 -15.21 15.06 -33.27
CA TRP A 5 -16.01 14.94 -32.04
C TRP A 5 -16.42 13.51 -31.66
N ARG A 6 -16.18 12.50 -32.51
CA ARG A 6 -16.69 11.14 -32.28
C ARG A 6 -15.71 10.20 -31.54
N LEU A 7 -14.50 10.65 -31.22
CA LEU A 7 -13.50 9.87 -30.46
C LEU A 7 -13.40 10.27 -28.97
N ARG A 8 -14.25 11.20 -28.50
CA ARG A 8 -14.36 11.58 -27.08
C ARG A 8 -15.73 11.23 -26.48
N ALA A 9 -16.46 10.31 -27.11
CA ALA A 9 -17.47 9.49 -26.45
C ALA A 9 -16.74 8.18 -26.11
N GLY A 10 -16.09 8.09 -24.95
CA GLY A 10 -16.82 7.82 -23.72
C GLY A 10 -16.59 6.36 -23.42
N ASN A 11 -15.41 6.02 -22.91
CA ASN A 11 -15.38 4.89 -21.99
C ASN A 11 -16.39 5.26 -20.90
N PRO A 12 -17.39 4.40 -20.62
CA PRO A 12 -18.32 4.68 -19.54
C PRO A 12 -17.49 4.98 -18.28
N PRO A 13 -17.91 5.96 -17.45
CA PRO A 13 -17.25 6.19 -16.18
C PRO A 13 -17.17 4.86 -15.46
N ALA A 14 -15.95 4.45 -15.13
CA ALA A 14 -15.69 3.18 -14.46
C ALA A 14 -16.62 3.12 -13.24
N GLU A 15 -17.47 2.09 -13.15
CA GLU A 15 -18.48 2.02 -12.10
C GLU A 15 -17.81 2.19 -10.73
N PRO A 16 -18.45 2.86 -9.75
CA PRO A 16 -17.81 3.18 -8.47
C PRO A 16 -17.10 1.97 -7.83
N GLY A 17 -17.60 0.74 -7.99
CA GLY A 17 -16.92 -0.47 -7.51
C GLY A 17 -15.57 -0.81 -8.16
N THR A 18 -15.32 -0.41 -9.41
CA THR A 18 -14.11 -0.80 -10.16
C THR A 18 -12.87 -0.06 -9.68
N TRP A 19 -12.97 1.19 -9.23
CA TRP A 19 -11.79 1.94 -8.79
C TRP A 19 -11.29 1.50 -7.41
N ALA A 20 -12.20 1.16 -6.49
CA ALA A 20 -11.81 0.51 -5.22
C ALA A 20 -11.26 -0.90 -5.44
N ALA A 21 -11.70 -1.59 -6.50
CA ALA A 21 -11.09 -2.85 -6.92
C ALA A 21 -9.68 -2.61 -7.49
N GLU A 22 -9.51 -1.66 -8.42
CA GLU A 22 -8.22 -1.26 -9.00
C GLU A 22 -7.22 -0.79 -7.92
N MET A 23 -7.64 0.03 -6.96
CA MET A 23 -6.74 0.48 -5.88
C MET A 23 -6.31 -0.69 -4.98
N ARG A 24 -7.22 -1.62 -4.68
CA ARG A 24 -6.87 -2.87 -3.96
C ARG A 24 -5.95 -3.75 -4.79
N GLU A 25 -6.13 -3.78 -6.10
CA GLU A 25 -5.30 -4.52 -7.05
C GLU A 25 -3.91 -3.89 -7.19
N LEU A 26 -3.81 -2.55 -7.20
CA LEU A 26 -2.56 -1.80 -7.17
C LEU A 26 -1.82 -2.03 -5.84
N LEU A 27 -2.50 -1.97 -4.70
CA LEU A 27 -1.92 -2.28 -3.40
C LEU A 27 -1.47 -3.75 -3.31
N ALA A 28 -2.27 -4.68 -3.84
CA ALA A 28 -1.89 -6.07 -3.95
C ALA A 28 -0.66 -6.25 -4.84
N GLY A 29 -0.60 -5.55 -5.98
CA GLY A 29 0.53 -5.55 -6.91
C GLY A 29 1.81 -4.95 -6.33
N VAL A 30 1.70 -3.86 -5.58
CA VAL A 30 2.83 -3.28 -4.82
C VAL A 30 3.31 -4.26 -3.76
N ARG A 31 2.40 -4.90 -3.00
CA ARG A 31 2.77 -5.90 -2.01
C ARG A 31 3.46 -7.10 -2.66
N ASP A 32 2.96 -7.53 -3.82
CA ASP A 32 3.51 -8.66 -4.58
C ASP A 32 4.91 -8.36 -5.14
N SER A 33 5.09 -7.14 -5.65
CA SER A 33 6.38 -6.63 -6.12
C SER A 33 7.37 -6.41 -4.97
N THR A 34 6.88 -6.07 -3.78
CA THR A 34 7.72 -5.99 -2.59
C THR A 34 8.22 -7.38 -2.20
N PHE A 35 7.40 -8.43 -2.29
CA PHE A 35 7.82 -9.81 -2.04
C PHE A 35 8.91 -10.29 -3.01
N THR A 36 8.81 -9.95 -4.29
CA THR A 36 9.84 -10.30 -5.28
C THR A 36 11.15 -9.53 -5.07
N LEU A 37 11.09 -8.31 -4.52
CA LEU A 37 12.28 -7.53 -4.14
C LEU A 37 12.92 -8.00 -2.83
N ILE A 38 12.14 -8.52 -1.88
CA ILE A 38 12.65 -9.06 -0.61
C ILE A 38 13.46 -10.33 -0.83
N LEU A 39 13.10 -11.15 -1.82
CA LEU A 39 13.75 -12.43 -2.09
C LEU A 39 15.25 -12.31 -2.44
N PRO A 40 15.68 -11.46 -3.39
CA PRO A 40 17.10 -11.24 -3.64
C PRO A 40 17.81 -10.56 -2.46
N LEU A 41 17.10 -9.75 -1.65
CA LEU A 41 17.66 -9.16 -0.43
C LEU A 41 18.01 -10.24 0.60
N ILE A 42 17.12 -11.22 0.82
CA ILE A 42 17.36 -12.38 1.69
C ILE A 42 18.55 -13.19 1.18
N VAL A 43 18.63 -13.44 -0.14
CA VAL A 43 19.75 -14.16 -0.74
C VAL A 43 21.07 -13.39 -0.59
N ALA A 44 21.07 -12.09 -0.84
CA ALA A 44 22.24 -11.24 -0.63
C ALA A 44 22.70 -11.25 0.84
N LEU A 45 21.75 -11.20 1.78
CA LEU A 45 22.06 -11.31 3.21
C LEU A 45 22.68 -12.67 3.57
N ALA A 46 22.12 -13.75 3.01
CA ALA A 46 22.65 -15.09 3.23
C ALA A 46 24.08 -15.21 2.69
N LEU A 47 24.37 -14.60 1.53
CA LEU A 47 25.72 -14.56 0.97
C LEU A 47 26.70 -13.75 1.81
N ILE A 48 26.27 -12.60 2.34
CA ILE A 48 27.08 -11.78 3.27
C ILE A 48 27.34 -12.54 4.57
N ALA A 49 26.31 -13.22 5.10
CA ALA A 49 26.45 -14.07 6.27
C ALA A 49 27.48 -15.18 6.01
N ILE A 50 27.40 -15.86 4.85
CA ILE A 50 28.36 -16.91 4.45
C ILE A 50 29.78 -16.33 4.36
N SER A 51 29.97 -15.16 3.76
CA SER A 51 31.32 -14.60 3.52
C SER A 51 32.06 -14.21 4.81
N GLU A 52 31.35 -13.65 5.78
CA GLU A 52 31.90 -13.30 7.09
C GLU A 52 32.11 -14.55 7.97
N THR A 53 31.10 -15.41 8.07
CA THR A 53 31.16 -16.58 8.98
C THR A 53 32.06 -17.70 8.47
N ALA A 54 32.28 -17.82 7.15
CA ALA A 54 33.25 -18.76 6.58
C ALA A 54 34.70 -18.48 7.02
N ARG A 55 35.01 -17.27 7.50
CA ARG A 55 36.33 -16.94 8.05
C ARG A 55 36.59 -17.54 9.43
N LEU A 56 35.54 -17.86 10.19
CA LEU A 56 35.63 -18.31 11.58
C LEU A 56 35.28 -19.79 11.73
N ASP A 57 34.21 -20.27 11.07
CA ASP A 57 33.78 -21.68 11.11
C ASP A 57 32.82 -22.01 9.95
N ALA A 58 33.32 -22.73 8.94
CA ALA A 58 32.59 -23.04 7.71
C ALA A 58 31.29 -23.85 7.93
N THR A 59 31.24 -24.70 8.96
CA THR A 59 30.06 -25.53 9.27
C THR A 59 28.90 -24.72 9.86
N ARG A 60 29.19 -23.75 10.73
CA ARG A 60 28.18 -22.86 11.33
C ARG A 60 27.60 -21.90 10.29
N ALA A 61 28.46 -21.40 9.40
CA ALA A 61 28.09 -20.58 8.25
C ALA A 61 27.07 -21.32 7.35
N ALA A 62 27.39 -22.57 7.00
CA ALA A 62 26.54 -23.40 6.15
C ALA A 62 25.17 -23.67 6.78
N LEU A 63 25.11 -23.98 8.08
CA LEU A 63 23.84 -24.20 8.79
C LEU A 63 22.96 -22.95 8.82
N CYS A 64 23.52 -21.78 9.15
CA CYS A 64 22.77 -20.52 9.17
C CYS A 64 22.24 -20.15 7.78
N ALA A 65 23.08 -20.28 6.75
CA ALA A 65 22.69 -20.00 5.38
C ALA A 65 21.60 -20.97 4.88
N THR A 66 21.74 -22.26 5.21
CA THR A 66 20.74 -23.27 4.84
C THR A 66 19.41 -23.02 5.54
N ALA A 67 19.44 -22.63 6.82
CA ALA A 67 18.23 -22.24 7.56
C ALA A 67 17.54 -21.02 6.94
N LEU A 68 18.30 -19.97 6.59
CA LEU A 68 17.80 -18.78 5.90
C LEU A 68 17.18 -19.11 4.54
N LEU A 69 17.83 -19.95 3.74
CA LEU A 69 17.31 -20.40 2.44
C LEU A 69 16.04 -21.23 2.58
N TRP A 70 15.99 -22.14 3.56
CA TRP A 70 14.79 -22.90 3.87
C TRP A 70 13.63 -22.00 4.29
N LEU A 71 13.92 -20.97 5.07
CA LEU A 71 12.91 -20.03 5.54
C LEU A 71 12.37 -19.18 4.38
N GLY A 72 13.23 -18.72 3.48
CA GLY A 72 12.84 -18.06 2.23
C GLY A 72 11.99 -18.96 1.33
N GLY A 73 12.38 -20.24 1.19
CA GLY A 73 11.63 -21.23 0.41
C GLY A 73 10.25 -21.55 1.01
N LEU A 74 10.17 -21.71 2.33
CA LEU A 74 8.91 -21.92 3.06
C LEU A 74 7.99 -20.70 2.95
N ALA A 75 8.54 -19.49 3.09
CA ALA A 75 7.77 -18.26 2.93
C ALA A 75 7.21 -18.13 1.50
N TRP A 76 8.00 -18.50 0.50
CA TRP A 76 7.56 -18.52 -0.90
C TRP A 76 6.46 -19.56 -1.15
N LEU A 77 6.58 -20.76 -0.59
CA LEU A 77 5.57 -21.82 -0.73
C LEU A 77 4.25 -21.46 -0.03
N LEU A 78 4.32 -20.83 1.16
CA LEU A 78 3.14 -20.42 1.92
C LEU A 78 2.44 -19.16 1.36
N ARG A 79 3.13 -18.36 0.52
CA ARG A 79 2.59 -17.16 -0.12
C ARG A 79 1.27 -17.43 -0.84
N ASN A 80 1.15 -18.56 -1.54
CA ASN A 80 -0.03 -18.89 -2.34
C ASN A 80 -1.22 -19.38 -1.51
N ARG A 81 -1.01 -19.80 -0.26
CA ARG A 81 -2.07 -20.34 0.62
C ARG A 81 -2.61 -19.30 1.58
N SER A 82 -1.75 -18.49 2.19
CA SER A 82 -2.18 -17.51 3.19
C SER A 82 -1.15 -16.37 3.34
N PRO A 83 -1.43 -15.17 2.79
CA PRO A 83 -0.47 -14.07 2.80
C PRO A 83 -0.16 -13.54 4.20
N HIS A 84 -1.11 -13.64 5.14
CA HIS A 84 -0.88 -13.24 6.54
C HIS A 84 0.16 -14.14 7.23
N VAL A 85 0.06 -15.46 7.06
CA VAL A 85 1.00 -16.41 7.67
C VAL A 85 2.38 -16.27 7.03
N ALA A 86 2.44 -16.05 5.71
CA ALA A 86 3.69 -15.80 5.01
C ALA A 86 4.39 -14.53 5.53
N GLY A 87 3.64 -13.46 5.80
CA GLY A 87 4.17 -12.24 6.42
C GLY A 87 4.76 -12.49 7.81
N TRP A 88 4.02 -13.18 8.69
CA TRP A 88 4.52 -13.54 10.03
C TRP A 88 5.77 -14.41 9.96
N LEU A 89 5.76 -15.44 9.12
CA LEU A 89 6.89 -16.35 8.95
C LEU A 89 8.14 -15.59 8.49
N LEU A 90 7.99 -14.68 7.52
CA LEU A 90 9.10 -13.91 6.98
C LEU A 90 9.67 -12.93 8.00
N VAL A 91 8.82 -12.24 8.76
CA VAL A 91 9.25 -11.32 9.82
C VAL A 91 9.95 -12.06 10.96
N ILE A 92 9.32 -13.13 11.47
CA ILE A 92 9.88 -13.94 12.56
C ILE A 92 11.20 -14.57 12.11
N GLY A 93 11.25 -15.11 10.91
CA GLY A 93 12.44 -15.73 10.37
C GLY A 93 13.58 -14.76 10.12
N TRP A 94 13.29 -13.57 9.61
CA TRP A 94 14.28 -12.51 9.45
C TRP A 94 14.85 -12.08 10.81
N ALA A 95 13.98 -11.83 11.78
CA ALA A 95 14.39 -11.47 13.13
C ALA A 95 15.23 -12.57 13.79
N ALA A 96 14.78 -13.82 13.72
CA ALA A 96 15.50 -14.98 14.26
C ALA A 96 16.87 -15.14 13.60
N ALA A 97 16.97 -14.98 12.28
CA ALA A 97 18.24 -15.05 11.56
C ALA A 97 19.20 -13.94 12.01
N CYS A 98 18.72 -12.69 12.14
CA CYS A 98 19.55 -11.58 12.62
C CYS A 98 20.04 -11.79 14.05
N ILE A 99 19.17 -12.27 14.95
CA ILE A 99 19.52 -12.57 16.35
C ILE A 99 20.53 -13.72 16.41
N THR A 100 20.32 -14.78 15.61
CA THR A 100 21.23 -15.93 15.55
C THR A 100 22.60 -15.50 15.03
N LEU A 101 22.66 -14.69 13.98
CA LEU A 101 23.91 -14.11 13.46
C LEU A 101 24.61 -13.24 14.51
N ALA A 102 23.88 -12.37 15.20
CA ALA A 102 24.45 -11.51 16.22
C ALA A 102 25.00 -12.33 17.42
N ALA A 103 24.24 -13.33 17.88
CA ALA A 103 24.61 -14.12 19.05
C ALA A 103 25.70 -15.18 18.76
N TRP A 104 25.70 -15.79 17.57
CA TRP A 104 26.62 -16.88 17.23
C TRP A 104 27.86 -16.41 16.47
N ALA A 105 27.73 -15.43 15.56
CA ALA A 105 28.86 -14.91 14.81
C ALA A 105 29.53 -13.70 15.49
N GLY A 106 28.97 -13.20 16.59
CA GLY A 106 29.46 -12.00 17.28
C GLY A 106 29.34 -10.73 16.42
N MET A 107 28.53 -10.76 15.35
CA MET A 107 28.47 -9.70 14.37
C MET A 107 27.47 -8.63 14.81
N SER A 108 27.93 -7.64 15.57
CA SER A 108 27.10 -6.54 16.09
C SER A 108 26.37 -5.77 14.98
N ALA A 109 26.93 -5.75 13.76
CA ALA A 109 26.30 -5.17 12.58
C ALA A 109 24.95 -5.82 12.22
N ALA A 110 24.75 -7.11 12.53
CA ALA A 110 23.50 -7.82 12.27
C ALA A 110 22.31 -7.26 13.07
N LEU A 111 22.56 -6.63 14.22
CA LEU A 111 21.52 -6.01 15.02
C LEU A 111 20.90 -4.79 14.32
N TRP A 112 21.64 -4.11 13.46
CA TRP A 112 21.10 -3.00 12.66
C TRP A 112 20.06 -3.48 11.64
N LEU A 113 20.16 -4.73 11.19
CA LEU A 113 19.21 -5.33 10.28
C LEU A 113 17.88 -5.70 10.97
N LEU A 114 17.82 -5.72 12.30
CA LEU A 114 16.52 -5.78 13.00
C LEU A 114 15.66 -4.56 12.69
N ALA A 115 16.27 -3.40 12.41
CA ALA A 115 15.49 -2.20 12.07
C ALA A 115 14.60 -2.46 10.83
N LEU A 116 15.18 -3.12 9.82
CA LEU A 116 14.43 -3.58 8.65
C LEU A 116 13.28 -4.52 9.00
N ALA A 117 13.44 -5.39 10.01
CA ALA A 117 12.39 -6.30 10.47
C ALA A 117 11.14 -5.56 10.97
N GLY A 118 11.33 -4.46 11.70
CA GLY A 118 10.24 -3.60 12.19
C GLY A 118 9.52 -2.89 11.04
N GLY A 119 10.28 -2.35 10.09
CA GLY A 119 9.71 -1.77 8.87
C GLY A 119 8.90 -2.78 8.05
N LEU A 120 9.47 -3.97 7.82
CA LEU A 120 8.82 -5.10 7.14
C LEU A 120 7.55 -5.54 7.85
N ALA A 121 7.57 -5.65 9.18
CA ALA A 121 6.38 -6.01 9.96
C ALA A 121 5.27 -4.98 9.81
N THR A 122 5.62 -3.70 9.88
CA THR A 122 4.69 -2.58 9.73
C THR A 122 4.08 -2.54 8.32
N LEU A 123 4.90 -2.81 7.31
CA LEU A 123 4.48 -2.82 5.90
C LEU A 123 3.58 -4.02 5.56
N LEU A 124 3.97 -5.22 5.99
CA LEU A 124 3.33 -6.47 5.58
C LEU A 124 2.10 -6.82 6.44
N LEU A 125 2.13 -6.49 7.74
CA LEU A 125 1.09 -6.86 8.70
C LEU A 125 0.30 -5.65 9.23
N GLY A 126 0.73 -4.43 8.88
CA GLY A 126 0.11 -3.19 9.33
C GLY A 126 0.71 -2.62 10.60
N ALA A 127 0.28 -1.40 10.94
CA ALA A 127 0.78 -0.62 12.06
C ALA A 127 0.74 -1.34 13.43
N PRO A 128 -0.38 -1.96 13.87
CA PRO A 128 -0.44 -2.57 15.20
C PRO A 128 0.48 -3.80 15.31
N ALA A 129 0.60 -4.59 14.24
CA ALA A 129 1.51 -5.73 14.20
C ALA A 129 2.97 -5.29 14.21
N GLY A 130 3.31 -4.23 13.46
CA GLY A 130 4.65 -3.62 13.48
C GLY A 130 5.07 -3.18 14.88
N VAL A 131 4.17 -2.51 15.62
CA VAL A 131 4.40 -2.11 17.02
C VAL A 131 4.59 -3.32 17.93
N GLY A 132 3.75 -4.35 17.78
CA GLY A 132 3.87 -5.59 18.56
C GLY A 132 5.21 -6.30 18.35
N VAL A 133 5.66 -6.39 17.08
CA VAL A 133 6.97 -6.95 16.73
C VAL A 133 8.10 -6.09 17.27
N ALA A 134 8.01 -4.76 17.14
CA ALA A 134 9.03 -3.84 17.65
C ALA A 134 9.19 -3.96 19.18
N LEU A 135 8.08 -4.05 19.91
CA LEU A 135 8.08 -4.28 21.36
C LEU A 135 8.68 -5.63 21.73
N ALA A 136 8.27 -6.70 21.04
CA ALA A 136 8.81 -8.04 21.30
C ALA A 136 10.33 -8.10 21.07
N LEU A 137 10.81 -7.53 19.97
CA LEU A 137 12.25 -7.47 19.66
C LEU A 137 13.01 -6.58 20.65
N THR A 138 12.44 -5.46 21.06
CA THR A 138 13.02 -4.60 22.10
C THR A 138 13.14 -5.36 23.42
N LEU A 139 12.10 -6.08 23.82
CA LEU A 139 12.09 -6.88 25.04
C LEU A 139 13.14 -8.00 24.98
N ILE A 140 13.26 -8.70 23.85
CA ILE A 140 14.28 -9.73 23.64
C ILE A 140 15.69 -9.13 23.73
N LEU A 141 15.95 -7.97 23.12
CA LEU A 141 17.24 -7.29 23.20
C LEU A 141 17.61 -6.86 24.63
N LEU A 142 16.61 -6.41 25.40
CA LEU A 142 16.81 -5.97 26.78
C LEU A 142 16.98 -7.15 27.75
N ALA A 143 16.23 -8.24 27.54
CA ALA A 143 16.29 -9.45 28.37
C ALA A 143 17.50 -10.35 28.06
N ALA A 144 18.18 -10.13 26.93
CA ALA A 144 19.34 -10.93 26.55
C ALA A 144 20.54 -10.71 27.49
N PRO A 145 21.22 -11.78 27.94
CA PRO A 145 22.40 -11.69 28.81
C PRO A 145 23.50 -10.80 28.21
N GLU A 146 24.28 -10.13 29.06
CA GLU A 146 25.36 -9.22 28.64
C GLU A 146 26.43 -9.91 27.78
N GLY A 147 26.62 -11.22 27.92
CA GLY A 147 27.57 -12.01 27.14
C GLY A 147 27.10 -12.50 25.77
N TRP A 148 25.83 -12.31 25.40
CA TRP A 148 25.30 -12.79 24.10
C TRP A 148 25.67 -11.90 22.92
N PHE A 149 25.83 -10.61 23.15
CA PHE A 149 26.21 -9.63 22.13
C PHE A 149 27.49 -8.99 22.63
N GLY A 150 28.62 -9.29 21.98
CA GLY A 150 29.97 -9.02 22.45
C GLY A 150 30.10 -7.72 23.26
N GLY A 151 30.76 -7.82 24.42
CA GLY A 151 30.71 -6.86 25.54
C GLY A 151 31.22 -5.44 25.30
N GLU A 152 31.41 -5.01 24.06
CA GLU A 152 31.67 -3.62 23.74
C GLU A 152 30.34 -2.83 23.71
N LEU A 153 30.04 -2.27 24.88
CA LEU A 153 29.07 -1.21 25.16
C LEU A 153 27.60 -1.64 25.24
N ALA A 154 27.02 -1.49 26.44
CA ALA A 154 25.57 -1.39 26.66
C ALA A 154 24.89 -0.34 25.76
N ALA A 155 25.65 0.66 25.26
CA ALA A 155 25.19 1.62 24.25
C ALA A 155 24.89 0.99 22.88
N GLY A 156 25.49 -0.17 22.55
CA GLY A 156 25.28 -0.89 21.29
C GLY A 156 23.87 -1.48 21.14
N ARG A 157 23.10 -1.63 22.23
CA ARG A 157 21.71 -2.12 22.19
C ARG A 157 20.69 -1.01 21.94
N ALA A 158 20.95 0.20 22.43
CA ALA A 158 20.03 1.32 22.31
C ALA A 158 19.87 1.76 20.84
N ILE A 159 20.96 1.73 20.08
CA ILE A 159 20.98 2.19 18.70
C ILE A 159 20.10 1.34 17.76
N PRO A 160 20.19 0.00 17.73
CA PRO A 160 19.30 -0.83 16.91
C PRO A 160 17.83 -0.74 17.37
N VAL A 161 17.56 -0.54 18.66
CA VAL A 161 16.20 -0.25 19.14
C VAL A 161 15.69 1.07 18.57
N VAL A 162 16.49 2.14 18.61
CA VAL A 162 16.14 3.42 17.99
C VAL A 162 15.92 3.24 16.49
N GLY A 163 16.78 2.50 15.80
CA GLY A 163 16.62 2.19 14.37
C GLY A 163 15.33 1.44 14.07
N LEU A 164 14.96 0.47 14.91
CA LEU A 164 13.71 -0.30 14.81
C LEU A 164 12.47 0.58 14.92
N TRP A 165 12.43 1.46 15.92
CA TRP A 165 11.32 2.38 16.09
C TRP A 165 11.30 3.48 15.03
N ALA A 166 12.47 3.99 14.62
CA ALA A 166 12.58 5.00 13.58
C ALA A 166 12.09 4.48 12.22
N THR A 167 12.52 3.28 11.82
CA THR A 167 12.09 2.65 10.56
C THR A 167 10.61 2.29 10.59
N ALA A 168 10.10 1.70 11.67
CA ALA A 168 8.68 1.43 11.82
C ALA A 168 7.84 2.72 11.77
N GLY A 169 8.27 3.77 12.47
CA GLY A 169 7.62 5.08 12.46
C GLY A 169 7.65 5.75 11.08
N LEU A 170 8.76 5.66 10.35
CA LEU A 170 8.92 6.26 9.03
C LEU A 170 8.07 5.53 7.98
N VAL A 171 8.04 4.19 8.04
CA VAL A 171 7.14 3.38 7.20
C VAL A 171 5.69 3.70 7.52
N TRP A 172 5.32 3.79 8.80
CA TRP A 172 3.98 4.19 9.20
C TRP A 172 3.59 5.58 8.68
N LEU A 173 4.48 6.56 8.81
CA LEU A 173 4.26 7.91 8.32
C LEU A 173 4.14 7.96 6.80
N ALA A 174 4.87 7.09 6.08
CA ALA A 174 4.77 6.97 4.63
C ALA A 174 3.46 6.31 4.19
N LEU A 175 2.92 5.36 4.96
CA LEU A 175 1.67 4.66 4.65
C LEU A 175 0.42 5.51 4.94
N ARG A 176 0.50 6.45 5.89
CA ARG A 176 -0.64 7.28 6.28
C ARG A 176 -1.20 8.16 5.14
N PRO A 177 -0.38 8.92 4.37
CA PRO A 177 -0.85 9.68 3.21
C PRO A 177 -1.50 8.80 2.15
N LEU A 178 -0.98 7.59 1.91
CA LEU A 178 -1.54 6.65 0.94
C LEU A 178 -2.98 6.25 1.31
N GLN A 179 -3.25 6.05 2.60
CA GLN A 179 -4.60 5.76 3.09
C GLN A 179 -5.51 6.98 2.95
N THR A 180 -5.03 8.16 3.37
CA THR A 180 -5.78 9.41 3.29
C THR A 180 -6.11 9.80 1.85
N VAL A 181 -5.15 9.69 0.92
CA VAL A 181 -5.40 9.96 -0.51
C VAL A 181 -6.44 9.01 -1.08
N GLY A 182 -6.43 7.73 -0.66
CA GLY A 182 -7.47 6.78 -1.03
C GLY A 182 -8.87 7.21 -0.59
N GLU A 183 -9.02 7.65 0.65
CA GLU A 183 -10.30 8.15 1.19
C GLU A 183 -10.76 9.44 0.49
N TRP A 184 -9.83 10.37 0.24
CA TRP A 184 -10.12 11.63 -0.45
C TRP A 184 -10.51 11.40 -1.90
N ALA A 185 -9.87 10.47 -2.60
CA ALA A 185 -10.22 10.11 -3.96
C ALA A 185 -11.63 9.51 -4.02
N TRP A 186 -12.01 8.69 -3.04
CA TRP A 186 -13.36 8.14 -2.93
C TRP A 186 -14.42 9.23 -2.70
N ALA A 187 -14.15 10.15 -1.77
CA ALA A 187 -15.03 11.27 -1.46
C ALA A 187 -15.12 12.30 -2.60
N ALA A 188 -14.07 12.46 -3.39
CA ALA A 188 -14.07 13.30 -4.59
C ALA A 188 -14.91 12.67 -5.70
N HIS A 189 -14.84 11.34 -5.85
CA HIS A 189 -15.58 10.63 -6.90
C HIS A 189 -17.10 10.70 -6.71
N GLY A 190 -17.58 10.56 -5.47
CA GLY A 190 -19.00 10.75 -5.15
C GLY A 190 -19.51 12.14 -5.54
N ARG A 191 -18.75 13.18 -5.18
CA ARG A 191 -19.07 14.57 -5.55
C ARG A 191 -19.08 14.82 -7.06
N SER A 192 -18.17 14.20 -7.82
CA SER A 192 -18.18 14.35 -9.27
C SER A 192 -19.41 13.72 -9.93
N GLN A 193 -19.96 12.63 -9.38
CA GLN A 193 -21.19 12.04 -9.90
C GLN A 193 -22.43 12.88 -9.58
N GLU A 194 -22.51 13.43 -8.36
CA GLU A 194 -23.59 14.36 -7.98
C GLU A 194 -23.60 15.59 -8.90
N LEU A 195 -22.43 16.21 -9.14
CA LEU A 195 -22.31 17.35 -10.06
C LEU A 195 -22.71 17.01 -11.50
N LEU A 196 -22.47 15.77 -11.95
CA LEU A 196 -22.88 15.34 -13.28
C LEU A 196 -24.40 15.16 -13.37
N SER A 197 -25.02 14.60 -12.32
CA SER A 197 -26.49 14.48 -12.21
C SER A 197 -27.14 15.85 -12.23
N ASP A 198 -26.64 16.78 -11.41
CA ASP A 198 -27.17 18.15 -11.34
C ASP A 198 -27.06 18.87 -12.69
N ALA A 199 -25.95 18.68 -13.41
CA ALA A 199 -25.77 19.27 -14.74
C ALA A 199 -26.76 18.69 -15.77
N GLN A 200 -27.05 17.39 -15.71
CA GLN A 200 -28.02 16.74 -16.59
C GLN A 200 -29.45 17.23 -16.30
N ASP A 201 -29.84 17.32 -15.03
CA ASP A 201 -31.15 17.84 -14.63
C ASP A 201 -31.32 19.32 -15.02
N THR A 202 -30.26 20.11 -14.88
CA THR A 202 -30.25 21.51 -15.32
C THR A 202 -30.45 21.62 -16.84
N GLN A 203 -29.80 20.76 -17.64
CA GLN A 203 -30.00 20.71 -19.09
C GLN A 203 -31.44 20.30 -19.46
N LEU A 204 -31.99 19.31 -18.76
CA LEU A 204 -33.39 18.90 -18.95
C LEU A 204 -34.36 20.05 -18.66
N ARG A 205 -34.17 20.77 -17.55
CA ARG A 205 -34.96 21.97 -17.21
C ARG A 205 -34.87 23.06 -18.27
N LEU A 206 -33.66 23.34 -18.77
CA LEU A 206 -33.47 24.36 -19.81
C LEU A 206 -34.21 23.99 -21.09
N ASN A 207 -34.14 22.73 -21.53
CA ASN A 207 -34.88 22.27 -22.71
C ASN A 207 -36.40 22.37 -22.51
N GLN A 208 -36.92 21.99 -21.35
CA GLN A 208 -38.35 22.12 -21.04
C GLN A 208 -38.82 23.57 -21.09
N MET A 209 -38.07 24.50 -20.49
CA MET A 209 -38.42 25.93 -20.55
C MET A 209 -38.42 26.48 -21.98
N LEU A 210 -37.48 26.05 -22.83
CA LEU A 210 -37.46 26.45 -24.24
C LEU A 210 -38.68 25.92 -24.99
N GLU A 211 -39.09 24.69 -24.73
CA GLU A 211 -40.25 24.06 -25.35
C GLU A 211 -41.56 24.75 -24.91
N GLU A 212 -41.69 25.06 -23.61
CA GLU A 212 -42.79 25.86 -23.06
C GLU A 212 -42.89 27.24 -23.70
N LEU A 213 -41.76 27.97 -23.79
CA LEU A 213 -41.69 29.28 -24.45
C LEU A 213 -42.10 29.21 -25.93
N SER A 214 -41.65 28.16 -26.64
CA SER A 214 -42.01 27.97 -28.05
C SER A 214 -43.52 27.72 -28.23
N SER A 215 -44.12 26.94 -27.33
CA SER A 215 -45.54 26.61 -27.35
C SER A 215 -46.41 27.83 -27.03
N ALA A 216 -45.98 28.67 -26.09
CA ALA A 216 -46.64 29.92 -25.73
C ALA A 216 -46.63 30.91 -26.91
N ASN A 217 -45.49 31.04 -27.60
CA ASN A 217 -45.39 31.87 -28.81
C ASN A 217 -46.28 31.37 -29.95
N ALA A 218 -46.38 30.04 -30.14
CA ALA A 218 -47.28 29.48 -31.13
C ALA A 218 -48.75 29.80 -30.82
N ARG A 219 -49.16 29.73 -29.53
CA ARG A 219 -50.51 30.11 -29.08
C ARG A 219 -50.80 31.59 -29.30
N LEU A 220 -49.86 32.49 -28.94
CA LEU A 220 -49.99 33.92 -29.17
C LEU A 220 -50.16 34.23 -30.66
N THR A 221 -49.37 33.60 -31.53
CA THR A 221 -49.49 33.76 -32.99
C THR A 221 -50.86 33.33 -33.50
N ARG A 222 -51.39 32.22 -32.97
CA ARG A 222 -52.73 31.70 -33.34
C ARG A 222 -53.84 32.65 -32.90
N LEU A 223 -53.76 33.18 -31.68
CA LEU A 223 -54.69 34.17 -31.15
C LEU A 223 -54.65 35.47 -31.96
N ASN A 224 -53.45 35.93 -32.34
CA ASN A 224 -53.29 37.12 -33.15
C ASN A 224 -53.94 36.96 -34.53
N ARG A 225 -53.75 35.81 -35.19
CA ARG A 225 -54.44 35.49 -36.46
C ARG A 225 -55.96 35.46 -36.33
N LEU A 226 -56.49 34.92 -35.22
CA LEU A 226 -57.95 34.91 -34.99
C LEU A 226 -58.48 36.33 -34.77
N ALA A 227 -57.77 37.17 -34.02
CA ALA A 227 -58.16 38.56 -33.80
C ALA A 227 -58.10 39.39 -35.09
N ASP A 228 -57.12 39.17 -35.96
CA ASP A 228 -57.03 39.81 -37.26
C ASP A 228 -58.14 39.33 -38.21
N GLY A 229 -58.50 38.04 -38.17
CA GLY A 229 -59.64 37.50 -38.93
C GLY A 229 -60.97 38.14 -38.54
N LEU A 230 -61.21 38.35 -37.23
CA LEU A 230 -62.42 39.01 -36.72
C LEU A 230 -62.48 40.51 -37.01
N ARG A 231 -61.37 41.16 -37.40
CA ARG A 231 -61.33 42.58 -37.78
C ARG A 231 -61.56 42.82 -39.28
N ALA A 232 -61.51 41.76 -40.09
CA ALA A 232 -61.65 41.84 -41.54
C ALA A 232 -63.08 41.55 -42.03
N GLU A 233 -63.96 41.05 -41.15
CA GLU A 233 -65.42 40.98 -41.34
C GLU A 233 -66.10 42.25 -40.78
#